data_AF-A0A3L6DRP4-F1
#
_entry.id   AF-A0A3L6DRP4-F1
#
_cell.length_a   1.000
_cell.length_b   1.000
_cell.length_c   1.000
_cell.angle_alpha   90.00
_cell.angle_beta   90.00
_cell.angle_gamma   90.00
#
_symmetry.space_group_name_H-M   'P 1'
#
loop_
_entity.id
_entity.type
_entity.pdbx_description
1 polymer ?
#
loop_
_entity_poly.entity_id
_entity_poly.type
_entity_poly.pdbx_seq_one_letter_code
_entity_poly.pdbx_strand_id
1 'polypeptide(L)'
;MAPEWALNVPINAKVDVYSYGIVLLEMVVGCRVCDQTTAGGERLEISQIAQALRQVVASGDVVPLVDGRLQGQFNPRQALQMVRISLSCMEDRANRPTMDDVAKDLTACDDEDEHPAYK
;
A
#
# COMPACT_ATOMS: atom_id res chain seq x y z
N MET A 1 -2.14 -10.21 -7.67
CA MET A 1 -3.37 -10.98 -7.41
C MET A 1 -3.28 -11.59 -6.03
N ALA A 2 -4.41 -11.79 -5.35
CA ALA A 2 -4.45 -12.48 -4.07
C ALA A 2 -4.01 -13.94 -4.23
N PRO A 3 -3.24 -14.52 -3.30
CA PRO A 3 -2.69 -15.87 -3.44
C PRO A 3 -3.77 -16.96 -3.53
N GLU A 4 -4.97 -16.71 -2.98
CA GLU A 4 -6.08 -17.67 -2.97
C GLU A 4 -6.59 -18.03 -4.36
N TRP A 5 -6.40 -17.14 -5.34
CA TRP A 5 -6.70 -17.42 -6.75
C TRP A 5 -5.94 -18.64 -7.29
N ALA A 6 -4.74 -18.91 -6.76
CA ALA A 6 -3.93 -20.06 -7.17
C ALA A 6 -4.16 -21.31 -6.28
N LEU A 7 -4.83 -21.14 -5.13
CA LEU A 7 -4.93 -22.19 -4.10
C LEU A 7 -6.28 -22.93 -4.07
N ASN A 8 -7.21 -22.62 -4.99
CA ASN A 8 -8.57 -23.19 -5.02
C ASN A 8 -9.33 -23.03 -3.68
N VAL A 9 -9.00 -21.98 -2.92
CA VAL A 9 -9.68 -21.62 -1.65
C VAL A 9 -10.87 -20.69 -1.97
N PRO A 10 -11.94 -20.65 -1.15
CA PRO A 10 -13.11 -19.82 -1.46
C PRO A 10 -12.77 -18.35 -1.74
N ILE A 11 -13.18 -17.90 -2.92
CA ILE A 11 -13.08 -16.51 -3.36
C ILE A 11 -14.22 -15.72 -2.71
N ASN A 12 -13.89 -14.66 -1.98
CA ASN A 12 -14.84 -13.74 -1.36
C ASN A 12 -14.29 -12.31 -1.44
N ALA A 13 -15.01 -11.34 -0.88
CA ALA A 13 -14.60 -9.92 -0.89
C ALA A 13 -13.16 -9.66 -0.39
N LYS A 14 -12.54 -10.56 0.39
CA LYS A 14 -11.15 -10.41 0.86
C LYS A 14 -10.10 -10.54 -0.25
N VAL A 15 -10.42 -11.12 -1.41
CA VAL A 15 -9.51 -11.10 -2.56
C VAL A 15 -9.46 -9.72 -3.22
N ASP A 16 -10.58 -9.00 -3.19
CA ASP A 16 -10.67 -7.63 -3.70
C ASP A 16 -9.95 -6.66 -2.76
N VAL A 17 -10.10 -6.84 -1.44
CA VAL A 17 -9.33 -6.09 -0.42
C VAL A 17 -7.83 -6.22 -0.65
N TYR A 18 -7.32 -7.44 -0.85
CA TYR A 18 -5.90 -7.67 -1.12
C TYR A 18 -5.45 -6.94 -2.40
N SER A 19 -6.24 -7.07 -3.46
CA SER A 19 -5.90 -6.47 -4.76
C SER A 19 -5.94 -4.95 -4.69
N TYR A 20 -6.87 -4.38 -3.93
CA TYR A 20 -6.92 -2.96 -3.62
C TYR A 20 -5.68 -2.50 -2.85
N GLY A 21 -5.23 -3.26 -1.85
CA GLY A 21 -3.98 -2.96 -1.12
C GLY A 21 -2.74 -2.89 -2.02
N ILE A 22 -2.66 -3.76 -3.04
CA ILE A 22 -1.60 -3.70 -4.05
C ILE A 22 -1.71 -2.40 -4.86
N VAL A 23 -2.90 -2.05 -5.35
CA VAL A 23 -3.11 -0.82 -6.13
C VAL A 23 -2.80 0.42 -5.29
N LEU A 24 -3.18 0.43 -4.01
CA LEU A 24 -2.89 1.52 -3.08
C LEU A 24 -1.37 1.71 -2.91
N LEU A 25 -0.61 0.61 -2.81
CA LEU A 25 0.84 0.66 -2.79
C LEU A 25 1.43 1.14 -4.14
N GLU A 26 0.90 0.67 -5.27
CA GLU A 26 1.34 1.14 -6.61
C GLU A 26 1.11 2.64 -6.79
N MET A 27 0.03 3.19 -6.23
CA MET A 27 -0.22 4.63 -6.22
C MET A 27 0.83 5.40 -5.41
N VAL A 28 1.24 4.88 -4.25
CA VAL A 28 2.29 5.51 -3.42
C VAL A 28 3.64 5.48 -4.14
N VAL A 29 4.04 4.33 -4.68
CA VAL A 29 5.38 4.13 -5.29
C VAL A 29 5.46 4.73 -6.70
N GLY A 30 4.33 4.82 -7.41
CA GLY A 30 4.27 5.34 -8.77
C GLY A 30 4.69 4.35 -9.86
N CYS A 31 4.96 3.10 -9.51
CA CYS A 31 5.28 2.02 -10.43
C CYS A 31 4.57 0.72 -10.04
N ARG A 32 4.57 -0.26 -10.94
CA ARG A 32 3.93 -1.54 -10.64
C ARG A 32 4.74 -2.32 -9.63
N VAL A 33 4.07 -2.94 -8.67
CA VAL A 33 4.72 -3.79 -7.65
C VAL A 33 5.44 -4.97 -8.32
N CYS A 34 4.94 -5.43 -9.47
CA CYS A 34 5.57 -6.50 -10.25
C CYS A 34 6.92 -6.13 -10.88
N ASP A 35 7.21 -4.84 -11.02
CA ASP A 35 8.43 -4.37 -11.68
C ASP A 35 9.57 -4.15 -10.66
N GLN A 36 9.29 -4.34 -9.36
CA GLN A 36 10.30 -4.21 -8.32
C GLN A 36 11.30 -5.36 -8.35
N THR A 37 12.59 -5.03 -8.37
CA THR A 37 13.69 -6.00 -8.43
C THR A 37 14.69 -5.80 -7.30
N THR A 38 15.38 -6.88 -6.92
CA THR A 38 16.56 -6.83 -6.05
C THR A 38 17.72 -6.14 -6.78
N ALA A 39 18.79 -5.83 -6.05
CA ALA A 39 20.04 -5.32 -6.64
C ALA A 39 20.66 -6.29 -7.68
N GLY A 40 20.31 -7.58 -7.63
CA GLY A 40 20.73 -8.59 -8.59
C GLY A 40 19.83 -8.71 -9.83
N GLY A 41 18.77 -7.90 -9.93
CA GLY A 41 17.81 -7.93 -11.05
C GLY A 41 16.73 -9.02 -10.92
N GLU A 42 16.66 -9.73 -9.79
CA GLU A 42 15.60 -10.70 -9.53
C GLU A 42 14.33 -9.99 -9.07
N ARG A 43 13.16 -10.46 -9.53
CA ARG A 43 11.89 -9.89 -9.12
C ARG A 43 11.66 -10.09 -7.61
N LEU A 44 11.23 -9.04 -6.93
CA LEU A 44 10.93 -9.09 -5.51
C LEU A 44 9.63 -9.87 -5.27
N GLU A 45 9.68 -10.78 -4.31
CA GLU A 45 8.51 -11.48 -3.80
C GLU A 45 7.66 -10.55 -2.94
N ILE A 46 6.34 -10.76 -2.93
CA ILE A 46 5.42 -9.92 -2.16
C ILE A 46 5.75 -9.94 -0.65
N SER A 47 6.26 -11.06 -0.14
CA SER A 47 6.69 -11.18 1.26
C SER A 47 7.87 -10.26 1.60
N GLN A 48 8.83 -10.12 0.67
CA GLN A 48 9.98 -9.22 0.81
C GLN A 48 9.53 -7.76 0.77
N ILE A 49 8.62 -7.43 -0.15
CA ILE A 49 8.02 -6.09 -0.25
C ILE A 49 7.29 -5.76 1.05
N ALA A 50 6.42 -6.65 1.55
CA ALA A 50 5.71 -6.45 2.81
C ALA A 50 6.66 -6.26 4.01
N GLN A 51 7.81 -6.95 4.02
CA GLN A 51 8.83 -6.76 5.05
C GLN A 51 9.51 -5.38 4.97
N ALA A 52 9.84 -4.91 3.76
CA ALA A 52 10.38 -3.57 3.56
C ALA A 52 9.37 -2.49 3.98
N LEU A 53 8.09 -2.64 3.62
CA LEU A 53 7.03 -1.73 4.05
C LEU A 53 6.86 -1.69 5.57
N ARG A 54 7.00 -2.82 6.27
CA ARG A 54 7.01 -2.84 7.74
C ARG A 54 8.14 -2.00 8.33
N GLN A 55 9.31 -1.98 7.70
CA GLN A 55 10.42 -1.11 8.14
C GLN A 55 10.11 0.37 7.90
N VAL A 56 9.53 0.71 6.75
CA VAL A 56 9.06 2.07 6.44
C VAL A 56 8.02 2.55 7.45
N VAL A 57 7.04 1.69 7.79
CA VAL A 57 6.01 2.01 8.78
C VAL A 57 6.62 2.21 10.18
N ALA A 58 7.62 1.39 10.54
CA ALA A 58 8.29 1.48 11.83
C ALA A 58 9.20 2.71 11.95
N SER A 59 9.90 3.09 10.87
CA SER A 59 10.72 4.32 10.84
C SER A 59 9.85 5.59 10.74
N GLY A 60 8.66 5.47 10.15
CA GLY A 60 7.79 6.60 9.82
C GLY A 60 8.28 7.42 8.61
N ASP A 61 9.41 7.04 8.01
CA ASP A 61 9.98 7.73 6.86
C ASP A 61 9.50 7.11 5.55
N VAL A 62 8.39 7.64 5.04
CA VAL A 62 7.78 7.20 3.78
C VAL A 62 8.39 7.90 2.56
N VAL A 63 9.13 8.98 2.73
CA VAL A 63 9.60 9.85 1.63
C VAL A 63 10.40 9.07 0.56
N PRO A 64 11.31 8.15 0.92
CA PRO A 64 12.07 7.39 -0.08
C PRO A 64 11.21 6.42 -0.90
N LEU A 65 10.03 6.07 -0.42
CA LEU A 65 9.11 5.13 -1.06
C LEU A 65 8.18 5.81 -2.06
N VAL A 66 7.87 7.10 -1.85
CA VAL A 66 6.88 7.84 -2.64
C VAL A 66 7.40 8.14 -4.05
N ASP A 67 6.52 8.13 -5.04
CA ASP A 67 6.79 8.47 -6.44
C ASP A 67 7.57 9.79 -6.56
N GLY A 68 8.82 9.69 -7.03
CA GLY A 68 9.70 10.85 -7.22
C GLY A 68 9.15 11.88 -8.22
N ARG A 69 8.22 11.51 -9.10
CA ARG A 69 7.55 12.43 -10.03
C ARG A 69 6.65 13.44 -9.33
N LEU A 70 6.24 13.17 -8.08
CA LEU A 70 5.51 14.13 -7.26
C LEU A 70 6.41 15.26 -6.76
N GLN A 71 7.74 15.14 -6.86
CA GLN A 71 8.70 16.21 -6.51
C GLN A 71 8.48 16.79 -5.10
N GLY A 72 8.10 15.94 -4.13
CA GLY A 72 7.79 16.34 -2.76
C GLY A 72 6.41 16.98 -2.56
N GLN A 73 5.58 17.06 -3.61
CA GLN A 73 4.21 17.57 -3.54
C GLN A 73 3.24 16.48 -3.08
N PHE A 74 3.36 16.07 -1.82
CA PHE A 74 2.45 15.15 -1.17
C PHE A 74 2.45 15.40 0.35
N ASN A 75 1.42 14.94 1.05
CA ASN A 75 1.39 14.94 2.51
C ASN A 75 2.06 13.65 3.03
N PRO A 76 3.20 13.72 3.76
CA PRO A 76 3.89 12.52 4.24
C PRO A 76 3.06 11.70 5.22
N ARG A 77 2.14 12.32 5.97
CA ARG A 77 1.26 11.61 6.92
C ARG A 77 0.22 10.78 6.17
N GLN A 78 -0.42 11.35 5.16
CA GLN A 78 -1.37 10.63 4.30
C GLN A 78 -0.67 9.50 3.52
N ALA A 79 0.52 9.76 2.96
CA ALA A 79 1.31 8.74 2.27
C ALA A 79 1.68 7.57 3.20
N LEU A 80 2.14 7.86 4.43
CA LEU A 80 2.45 6.83 5.42
C LEU A 80 1.19 6.04 5.81
N GLN A 81 0.03 6.70 5.93
CA GLN A 81 -1.23 6.05 6.23
C GLN A 81 -1.68 5.12 5.09
N MET A 82 -1.54 5.54 3.83
CA MET A 82 -1.80 4.68 2.67
C MET A 82 -0.94 3.42 2.70
N VAL A 83 0.35 3.54 3.05
CA VAL A 83 1.25 2.37 3.19
C VAL A 83 0.79 1.42 4.29
N ARG A 84 0.33 1.94 5.44
CA ARG A 84 -0.21 1.11 6.53
C ARG A 84 -1.45 0.33 6.09
N ILE A 85 -2.38 1.00 5.42
CA ILE A 85 -3.61 0.38 4.91
C ILE A 85 -3.28 -0.67 3.84
N SER A 86 -2.35 -0.37 2.93
CA SER A 86 -1.88 -1.35 1.94
C SER A 86 -1.33 -2.60 2.62
N LEU A 87 -0.49 -2.43 3.65
CA LEU A 87 0.10 -3.53 4.39
C LEU A 87 -0.96 -4.38 5.11
N SER A 88 -1.97 -3.77 5.74
CA SER A 88 -3.07 -4.51 6.38
C SER A 88 -3.94 -5.25 5.37
N CYS A 89 -4.13 -4.71 4.17
CA CYS A 89 -4.84 -5.39 3.09
C CYS A 89 -4.08 -6.61 2.54
N MET A 90 -2.75 -6.60 2.64
CA MET A 90 -1.85 -7.66 2.17
C MET A 90 -1.59 -8.77 3.21
N GLU A 91 -2.16 -8.66 4.41
CA GLU A 91 -2.05 -9.69 5.45
C GLU A 91 -2.74 -11.01 5.09
N ASP A 92 -2.61 -11.98 6.00
CA ASP A 92 -3.38 -13.22 5.99
C ASP A 92 -4.87 -12.91 5.85
N ARG A 93 -5.56 -13.73 5.05
CA ARG A 93 -6.97 -13.52 4.67
C ARG A 93 -7.91 -13.24 5.84
N ALA A 94 -7.65 -13.86 7.00
CA ALA A 94 -8.44 -13.69 8.21
C ALA A 94 -8.26 -12.30 8.86
N ASN A 95 -7.09 -11.69 8.70
CA ASN A 95 -6.72 -10.42 9.32
C ASN A 95 -6.95 -9.21 8.41
N ARG A 96 -7.11 -9.42 7.10
CA ARG A 96 -7.42 -8.33 6.17
C ARG A 96 -8.64 -7.54 6.66
N PRO A 97 -8.67 -6.21 6.54
CA PRO A 97 -9.85 -5.40 6.89
C PRO A 97 -11.04 -5.67 5.95
N THR A 98 -12.21 -5.10 6.26
CA THR A 98 -13.28 -4.97 5.26
C THR A 98 -13.06 -3.75 4.38
N MET A 99 -13.73 -3.68 3.22
CA MET A 99 -13.65 -2.47 2.39
C MET A 99 -14.24 -1.23 3.08
N ASP A 100 -15.19 -1.43 4.00
CA ASP A 100 -15.75 -0.34 4.82
C ASP A 100 -14.71 0.20 5.81
N ASP A 101 -13.94 -0.67 6.46
CA ASP A 101 -12.82 -0.26 7.32
C ASP A 101 -11.76 0.49 6.50
N VAL A 102 -11.39 -0.02 5.33
CA VAL A 102 -10.43 0.64 4.42
C VAL A 102 -10.91 2.04 4.03
N ALA A 103 -12.19 2.19 3.67
CA ALA A 103 -12.75 3.48 3.29
C ALA A 103 -12.75 4.48 4.47
N LYS A 104 -13.06 4.00 5.68
CA LYS A 104 -13.00 4.82 6.91
C LYS A 104 -11.57 5.26 7.22
N ASP A 105 -10.61 4.35 7.15
CA ASP A 105 -9.21 4.66 7.45
C ASP A 105 -8.59 5.66 6.46
N LEU A 106 -9.01 5.61 5.18
CA LEU A 106 -8.58 6.57 4.16
C LEU A 106 -9.18 7.96 4.42
N THR A 107 -10.48 8.03 4.69
CA THR A 107 -11.20 9.30 4.90
C THR A 107 -10.89 9.98 6.23
N ALA A 108 -10.47 9.23 7.25
CA ALA A 108 -10.01 9.79 8.52
C ALA A 108 -8.74 10.66 8.40
N CYS A 109 -8.04 10.62 7.25
CA CYS A 109 -6.84 11.40 6.98
C CYS A 109 -7.10 12.69 6.18
N ASP A 110 -8.37 13.02 5.89
CA ASP A 110 -8.78 14.18 5.08
C ASP A 110 -8.77 15.53 5.85
N ASP A 111 -8.74 15.52 7.19
CA ASP A 111 -8.96 16.73 8.00
C ASP A 111 -7.75 17.69 8.13
N GLU A 112 -6.66 17.47 7.37
CA GLU A 112 -5.42 18.28 7.46
C GLU A 112 -4.89 18.78 6.10
N ASP A 113 -5.77 19.17 5.18
CA ASP A 113 -5.35 19.77 3.91
C ASP A 113 -4.98 21.27 4.05
N GLU A 114 -3.71 21.53 4.36
CA GLU A 114 -3.03 22.80 4.05
C GLU A 114 -2.26 22.73 2.71
N HIS A 115 -2.69 21.90 1.76
CA HIS A 115 -1.98 21.75 0.50
C HIS A 115 -2.19 22.97 -0.42
N PRO A 116 -1.12 23.64 -0.91
CA PRO A 116 -1.23 24.88 -1.70
C PRO A 116 -1.97 24.73 -3.04
N ALA A 117 -2.19 23.51 -3.54
CA ALA A 117 -3.00 23.29 -4.74
C ALA A 117 -4.51 23.49 -4.52
N TYR A 118 -4.96 23.50 -3.26
CA TYR A 118 -6.36 23.73 -2.88
C TYR A 118 -6.58 25.13 -2.25
N LYS A 119 -5.60 26.04 -2.37
CA LYS A 119 -5.74 27.48 -2.12
C LYS A 119 -5.79 28.23 -3.45
#